data_AF-A0A091CDW4-F1
#
_entry.id   AF-A0A091CDW4-F1
#
_cell.length_a   1.000
_cell.length_b   1.000
_cell.length_c   1.000
_cell.angle_alpha   90.00
_cell.angle_beta   90.00
_cell.angle_gamma   90.00
#
_symmetry.space_group_name_H-M   'P 1'
#
loop_
_entity.id
_entity.type
_entity.pdbx_description
1 polymer ?
#
loop_
_entity_poly.entity_id
_entity_poly.type
_entity_poly.pdbx_seq_one_letter_code
_entity_poly.pdbx_strand_id
1 'polypeptide(L)'
;MGVKCIVAATESGHTAKMISKYRPDSDILAVTFDDHTKRGLMLNWGVYPTVTDKPDTTDDMFELATKKTLELGFAQEGDLILITAGVPVGERGTTNVMKIQMIGSKLIEAQGVGGHSVVANTVVAKNAEEAIAKAKEGMVLVVPSTDKEYMPAIEKASALVVEESGLTSHAAVVGVAQDLPVIVGAKDALSVINDGELVTIDSRRGIVYRGETMAI
;
A
#
# COMPACT_ATOMS: atom_id res chain seq x y z
N MET A 1 7.95 13.74 2.37
CA MET A 1 7.13 12.52 2.15
C MET A 1 7.30 12.17 0.69
N GLY A 2 7.87 11.02 0.34
CA GLY A 2 8.13 10.60 -1.04
C GLY A 2 6.84 10.26 -1.81
N VAL A 3 5.93 11.23 -1.92
CA VAL A 3 4.68 11.09 -2.67
C VAL A 3 5.03 11.04 -4.14
N LYS A 4 4.62 9.98 -4.81
CA LYS A 4 4.87 9.77 -6.23
C LYS A 4 4.05 10.72 -7.10
N CYS A 5 2.76 10.85 -6.78
CA CYS A 5 1.80 11.64 -7.56
C CYS A 5 0.79 12.36 -6.65
N ILE A 6 0.46 13.59 -7.02
CA ILE A 6 -0.61 14.37 -6.40
C ILE A 6 -1.82 14.34 -7.34
N VAL A 7 -2.92 13.76 -6.86
CA VAL A 7 -4.18 13.67 -7.61
C VAL A 7 -5.10 14.81 -7.18
N ALA A 8 -5.45 15.68 -8.12
CA ALA A 8 -6.30 16.83 -7.91
C ALA A 8 -7.66 16.63 -8.59
N ALA A 9 -8.69 16.23 -7.84
CA ALA A 9 -10.05 16.14 -8.35
C ALA A 9 -10.66 17.56 -8.42
N THR A 10 -11.12 17.97 -9.61
CA THR A 10 -11.51 19.36 -9.85
C THR A 10 -12.52 19.55 -10.98
N GLU A 11 -13.57 20.32 -10.70
CA GLU A 11 -14.59 20.74 -11.67
C GLU A 11 -14.07 21.87 -12.59
N SER A 12 -13.51 22.93 -11.98
CA SER A 12 -13.10 24.17 -12.66
C SER A 12 -11.59 24.27 -12.94
N GLY A 13 -10.81 23.30 -12.47
CA GLY A 13 -9.35 23.33 -12.50
C GLY A 13 -8.71 24.13 -11.36
N HIS A 14 -9.48 24.74 -10.46
CA HIS A 14 -8.94 25.57 -9.36
C HIS A 14 -7.96 24.81 -8.48
N THR A 15 -8.31 23.60 -8.04
CA THR A 15 -7.46 22.74 -7.19
C THR A 15 -6.12 22.46 -7.85
N ALA A 16 -6.12 21.98 -9.10
CA ALA A 16 -4.89 21.66 -9.84
C ALA A 16 -4.00 22.89 -10.04
N LYS A 17 -4.60 24.05 -10.36
CA LYS A 17 -3.87 25.33 -10.49
C LYS A 17 -3.25 25.77 -9.15
N MET A 18 -3.97 25.60 -8.04
CA MET A 18 -3.47 25.95 -6.72
C MET A 18 -2.27 25.10 -6.33
N ILE A 19 -2.30 23.78 -6.57
CA ILE A 19 -1.17 22.89 -6.31
C ILE A 19 0.00 23.22 -7.23
N SER A 20 -0.25 23.40 -8.53
CA SER A 20 0.76 23.75 -9.54
C SER A 20 1.56 25.00 -9.15
N LYS A 21 0.92 26.00 -8.53
CA LYS A 21 1.58 27.22 -8.02
C LYS A 21 2.74 26.92 -7.07
N TYR A 22 2.65 25.87 -6.25
CA TYR A 22 3.69 25.49 -5.29
C TYR A 22 4.85 24.71 -5.91
N ARG A 23 4.77 24.38 -7.21
CA ARG A 23 5.83 23.71 -7.98
C ARG A 23 6.37 22.45 -7.27
N PRO A 24 5.50 21.49 -6.87
CA PRO A 24 5.96 20.25 -6.25
C PRO A 24 6.82 19.43 -7.22
N ASP A 25 7.76 18.66 -6.70
CA ASP A 25 8.57 17.72 -7.50
C ASP A 25 7.74 16.53 -8.01
N SER A 26 6.62 16.21 -7.34
CA SER A 26 5.67 15.16 -7.75
C SER A 26 4.80 15.61 -8.92
N ASP A 27 4.48 14.68 -9.82
CA ASP A 27 3.52 14.92 -10.91
C ASP A 27 2.13 15.25 -10.34
N ILE A 28 1.40 16.15 -11.01
CA ILE A 28 0.03 16.54 -10.63
C ILE A 28 -0.95 15.94 -11.63
N LEU A 29 -1.62 14.85 -11.26
CA LEU A 29 -2.71 14.28 -12.05
C LEU A 29 -4.01 15.02 -11.74
N ALA A 30 -4.50 15.83 -12.68
CA ALA A 30 -5.77 16.53 -12.52
C ALA A 30 -6.93 15.68 -13.07
N VAL A 31 -7.81 15.22 -12.19
CA VAL A 31 -9.02 14.49 -12.56
C VAL A 31 -10.14 15.51 -12.70
N THR A 32 -10.66 15.68 -13.91
CA THR A 32 -11.77 16.59 -14.21
C THR A 32 -12.88 15.85 -14.95
N PHE A 33 -14.05 16.46 -15.03
CA PHE A 33 -15.25 15.84 -15.63
C PHE A 33 -15.69 16.53 -16.91
N ASP A 34 -14.87 17.46 -17.41
CA ASP A 34 -15.15 18.27 -18.59
C ASP A 34 -13.88 18.45 -19.44
N ASP A 35 -14.01 18.24 -20.75
CA ASP A 35 -12.87 18.33 -21.68
C ASP A 35 -12.41 19.78 -21.87
N HIS A 36 -13.27 20.78 -21.69
CA HIS A 36 -12.85 22.18 -21.72
C HIS A 36 -11.92 22.51 -20.55
N THR A 37 -12.25 22.10 -19.32
CA THR A 37 -11.34 22.22 -18.17
C THR A 37 -10.02 21.48 -18.40
N LYS A 38 -10.05 20.25 -18.94
CA LYS A 38 -8.83 19.50 -19.28
C LYS A 38 -7.91 20.28 -20.21
N ARG A 39 -8.42 20.79 -21.33
CA ARG A 39 -7.63 21.57 -22.29
C ARG A 39 -7.03 22.82 -21.64
N GLY A 40 -7.78 23.49 -20.78
CA GLY A 40 -7.30 24.66 -20.04
C GLY A 40 -6.16 24.33 -19.06
N LEU A 41 -6.17 23.14 -18.47
CA LEU A 41 -5.15 22.67 -17.52
C LEU A 41 -3.86 22.20 -18.20
N MET A 42 -3.87 21.87 -19.48
CA MET A 42 -2.66 21.43 -20.21
C MET A 42 -1.55 22.50 -20.27
N LEU A 43 -1.87 23.77 -20.00
CA LEU A 43 -0.91 24.88 -19.94
C LEU A 43 -0.32 25.07 -18.54
N ASN A 44 -0.83 24.36 -17.53
CA ASN A 44 -0.39 24.50 -16.15
C ASN A 44 0.83 23.64 -15.87
N TRP A 45 1.84 24.24 -15.22
CA TRP A 45 3.10 23.57 -14.90
C TRP A 45 2.88 22.30 -14.07
N GLY A 46 3.48 21.19 -14.49
CA GLY A 46 3.43 19.91 -13.79
C GLY A 46 2.04 19.25 -13.74
N VAL A 47 1.05 19.79 -14.47
CA VAL A 47 -0.33 19.27 -14.46
C VAL A 47 -0.58 18.38 -15.68
N TYR A 48 -1.00 17.16 -15.42
CA TYR A 48 -1.45 16.18 -16.40
C TYR A 48 -2.96 15.96 -16.23
N PRO A 49 -3.80 16.59 -17.06
CA PRO A 49 -5.24 16.49 -16.90
C PRO A 49 -5.83 15.25 -17.60
N THR A 50 -6.76 14.58 -16.93
CA THR A 50 -7.54 13.46 -17.46
C THR A 50 -9.04 13.71 -17.22
N VAL A 51 -9.87 13.22 -18.14
CA VAL A 51 -11.33 13.32 -18.05
C VAL A 51 -11.91 12.00 -17.59
N THR A 52 -12.81 12.06 -16.63
CA THR A 52 -13.56 10.91 -16.11
C THR A 52 -15.02 11.24 -15.94
N ASP A 53 -15.85 10.23 -15.70
CA ASP A 53 -17.20 10.45 -15.21
C ASP A 53 -17.16 11.06 -13.81
N LYS A 54 -18.19 11.85 -13.50
CA LYS A 54 -18.32 12.51 -12.19
C LYS A 54 -18.68 11.46 -11.13
N PRO A 55 -17.92 11.34 -10.03
CA PRO A 55 -18.26 10.46 -8.93
C PRO A 55 -19.44 11.02 -8.14
N ASP A 56 -20.28 10.12 -7.60
CA ASP A 56 -21.45 10.50 -6.80
C ASP A 56 -21.07 10.82 -5.35
N THR A 57 -20.05 10.14 -4.81
CA THR A 57 -19.59 10.32 -3.43
C THR A 57 -18.10 10.68 -3.35
N THR A 58 -17.69 11.18 -2.18
CA THR A 58 -16.28 11.43 -1.86
C THR A 58 -15.45 10.15 -1.86
N ASP A 59 -16.04 9.03 -1.43
CA ASP A 59 -15.34 7.74 -1.40
C ASP A 59 -15.10 7.21 -2.80
N ASP A 60 -16.11 7.28 -3.69
CA ASP A 60 -15.97 6.95 -5.11
C ASP A 60 -14.87 7.79 -5.78
N MET A 61 -14.74 9.07 -5.39
CA MET A 61 -13.68 9.94 -5.89
C MET A 61 -12.29 9.44 -5.48
N PHE A 62 -12.12 8.98 -4.24
CA PHE A 62 -10.83 8.42 -3.80
C PHE A 62 -10.48 7.13 -4.55
N GLU A 63 -11.45 6.24 -4.74
CA GLU A 63 -11.25 5.00 -5.52
C GLU A 63 -10.92 5.30 -6.99
N LEU A 64 -11.67 6.21 -7.60
CA LEU A 64 -11.45 6.67 -8.97
C LEU A 64 -10.07 7.29 -9.16
N ALA A 65 -9.65 8.15 -8.23
CA ALA A 65 -8.32 8.75 -8.22
C ALA A 65 -7.21 7.69 -8.17
N THR A 66 -7.36 6.69 -7.30
CA THR A 66 -6.43 5.56 -7.18
C THR A 66 -6.31 4.81 -8.50
N LYS A 67 -7.47 4.40 -9.04
CA LYS A 67 -7.56 3.62 -10.26
C LYS A 67 -6.95 4.35 -11.45
N LYS A 68 -7.27 5.65 -11.62
CA LYS A 68 -6.74 6.46 -12.72
C LYS A 68 -5.25 6.70 -12.62
N THR A 69 -4.73 6.85 -11.41
CA THR A 69 -3.28 7.00 -11.20
C THR A 69 -2.53 5.75 -11.64
N LEU A 70 -3.03 4.57 -11.27
CA LEU A 70 -2.49 3.28 -11.69
C LEU A 70 -2.62 3.06 -13.20
N GLU A 71 -3.81 3.28 -13.76
CA GLU A 71 -4.11 3.08 -15.19
C GLU A 71 -3.22 3.93 -16.11
N LEU A 72 -2.93 5.16 -15.69
CA LEU A 72 -2.11 6.10 -16.45
C LEU A 72 -0.61 5.99 -16.15
N GLY A 73 -0.21 5.13 -15.21
CA GLY A 73 1.20 4.89 -14.87
C GLY A 73 1.89 6.02 -14.09
N PHE A 74 1.13 6.92 -13.46
CA PHE A 74 1.70 7.96 -12.59
C PHE A 74 2.20 7.41 -11.25
N ALA A 75 1.76 6.20 -10.89
CA ALA A 75 2.19 5.47 -9.70
C ALA A 75 2.01 3.97 -9.93
N GLN A 76 2.74 3.16 -9.16
CA GLN A 76 2.68 1.70 -9.15
C GLN A 76 2.16 1.19 -7.80
N GLU A 77 1.94 -0.11 -7.70
CA GLU A 77 1.71 -0.71 -6.37
C GLU A 77 2.92 -0.44 -5.46
N GLY A 78 2.61 0.02 -4.26
CA GLY A 78 3.53 0.44 -3.21
C GLY A 78 3.86 1.94 -3.16
N ASP A 79 3.48 2.70 -4.18
CA ASP A 79 3.69 4.14 -4.19
C ASP A 79 2.70 4.88 -3.28
N LEU A 80 3.17 5.98 -2.70
CA LEU A 80 2.34 6.89 -1.91
C LEU A 80 1.76 7.98 -2.82
N ILE A 81 0.45 8.20 -2.75
CA ILE A 81 -0.22 9.30 -3.45
C ILE A 81 -0.93 10.25 -2.50
N LEU A 82 -1.06 11.50 -2.94
CA LEU A 82 -1.80 12.53 -2.25
C LEU A 82 -3.05 12.87 -3.06
N ILE A 83 -4.24 12.62 -2.53
CA ILE A 83 -5.49 13.00 -3.19
C ILE A 83 -6.02 14.26 -2.54
N THR A 84 -6.40 15.25 -3.34
CA THR A 84 -7.04 16.47 -2.85
C THR A 84 -8.18 16.93 -3.75
N ALA A 85 -9.23 17.44 -3.13
CA ALA A 85 -10.48 17.81 -3.78
C ALA A 85 -11.19 18.93 -3.00
N GLY A 86 -12.17 19.55 -3.66
CA GLY A 86 -13.26 20.25 -2.98
C GLY A 86 -14.42 19.28 -2.82
N VAL A 87 -14.92 19.11 -1.59
CA VAL A 87 -16.08 18.28 -1.26
C VAL A 87 -17.24 19.20 -0.85
N PRO A 88 -18.47 19.02 -1.37
CA PRO A 88 -18.92 17.93 -2.26
C PRO A 88 -18.29 17.95 -3.66
N VAL A 89 -18.03 16.76 -4.19
CA VAL A 89 -17.26 16.57 -5.43
C VAL A 89 -18.08 17.00 -6.65
N GLY A 90 -17.41 17.69 -7.57
CA GLY A 90 -18.02 18.21 -8.80
C GLY A 90 -18.96 19.41 -8.58
N GLU A 91 -18.84 20.07 -7.43
CA GLU A 91 -19.31 21.43 -7.24
C GLU A 91 -18.14 22.40 -7.31
N ARG A 92 -18.40 23.62 -7.78
CA ARG A 92 -17.39 24.68 -7.81
C ARG A 92 -17.24 25.26 -6.40
N GLY A 93 -16.04 25.21 -5.85
CA GLY A 93 -15.76 25.71 -4.51
C GLY A 93 -14.27 25.76 -4.20
N THR A 94 -13.94 25.74 -2.91
CA THR A 94 -12.56 25.67 -2.42
C THR A 94 -12.10 24.22 -2.30
N THR A 95 -10.79 24.02 -2.39
CA THR A 95 -10.14 22.74 -2.07
C THR A 95 -10.08 22.60 -0.54
N ASN A 96 -10.79 21.63 0.04
CA ASN A 96 -10.96 21.51 1.49
C ASN A 96 -10.61 20.13 2.06
N VAL A 97 -10.33 19.14 1.21
CA VAL A 97 -9.97 17.79 1.64
C VAL A 97 -8.64 17.38 1.04
N MET A 98 -7.84 16.70 1.87
CA MET A 98 -6.57 16.10 1.51
C MET A 98 -6.47 14.74 2.19
N LYS A 99 -6.18 13.69 1.42
CA LYS A 99 -5.99 12.33 1.89
C LYS A 99 -4.68 11.79 1.33
N ILE A 100 -3.76 11.43 2.22
CA ILE A 100 -2.59 10.65 1.84
C ILE A 100 -3.01 9.19 1.86
N GLN A 101 -2.74 8.47 0.79
CA GLN A 101 -2.99 7.05 0.73
C GLN A 101 -1.92 6.34 -0.07
N MET A 102 -1.64 5.12 0.35
CA MET A 102 -0.74 4.22 -0.33
C MET A 102 -1.54 3.45 -1.37
N ILE A 103 -0.98 3.34 -2.57
CA ILE A 103 -1.49 2.45 -3.59
C ILE A 103 -0.91 1.08 -3.27
N GLY A 104 -1.76 0.10 -2.99
CA GLY A 104 -1.27 -1.25 -2.74
C GLY A 104 -2.43 -2.21 -2.60
N SER A 105 -2.32 -3.33 -3.29
CA SER A 105 -3.21 -4.46 -3.07
C SER A 105 -2.93 -5.01 -1.68
N LYS A 106 -3.85 -4.75 -0.75
CA LYS A 106 -3.85 -5.39 0.56
C LYS A 106 -4.09 -6.88 0.34
N LEU A 107 -3.09 -7.70 0.63
CA LEU A 107 -3.21 -9.14 0.51
C LEU A 107 -3.96 -9.70 1.71
N ILE A 108 -3.54 -9.29 2.92
CA ILE A 108 -4.06 -9.84 4.18
C ILE A 108 -4.15 -8.73 5.22
N GLU A 109 -5.20 -8.79 6.03
CA GLU A 109 -5.32 -8.06 7.29
C GLU A 109 -5.46 -9.06 8.43
N ALA A 110 -4.57 -8.98 9.42
CA ALA A 110 -4.63 -9.80 10.60
C ALA A 110 -3.99 -9.10 11.80
N GLN A 111 -3.61 -9.84 12.83
CA GLN A 111 -3.09 -9.26 14.05
C GLN A 111 -1.57 -9.15 13.97
N GLY A 112 -1.06 -7.93 13.93
CA GLY A 112 0.37 -7.67 13.93
C GLY A 112 0.99 -7.67 15.33
N VAL A 113 2.22 -8.14 15.43
CA VAL A 113 3.06 -8.20 16.63
C VAL A 113 4.43 -7.62 16.27
N GLY A 114 4.88 -6.61 17.02
CA GLY A 114 6.11 -5.86 16.72
C GLY A 114 5.82 -4.42 16.26
N GLY A 115 6.87 -3.65 15.97
CA GLY A 115 6.76 -2.20 15.75
C GLY A 115 7.34 -1.67 14.44
N HIS A 116 7.90 -2.51 13.58
CA HIS A 116 8.57 -2.09 12.36
C HIS A 116 8.03 -2.82 11.13
N SER A 117 8.35 -2.28 9.95
CA SER A 117 7.92 -2.85 8.68
C SER A 117 9.13 -3.37 7.91
N VAL A 118 8.93 -4.45 7.15
CA VAL A 118 10.00 -5.11 6.38
C VAL A 118 9.49 -5.40 4.97
N VAL A 119 10.37 -5.17 3.99
CA VAL A 119 10.16 -5.55 2.59
C VAL A 119 11.10 -6.70 2.28
N ALA A 120 10.56 -7.84 1.87
CA ALA A 120 11.35 -9.01 1.54
C ALA A 120 10.59 -9.98 0.64
N ASN A 121 11.32 -10.91 0.02
CA ASN A 121 10.72 -11.99 -0.75
C ASN A 121 10.15 -13.05 0.20
N THR A 122 8.99 -13.58 -0.15
CA THR A 122 8.29 -14.59 0.64
C THR A 122 8.85 -15.98 0.39
N VAL A 123 8.82 -16.80 1.44
CA VAL A 123 9.01 -18.24 1.35
C VAL A 123 7.80 -18.89 1.99
N VAL A 124 7.04 -19.61 1.17
CA VAL A 124 5.82 -20.29 1.57
C VAL A 124 6.13 -21.75 1.83
N ALA A 125 5.89 -22.22 3.06
CA ALA A 125 6.14 -23.59 3.47
C ALA A 125 4.99 -24.16 4.29
N LYS A 126 4.70 -25.45 4.10
CA LYS A 126 3.65 -26.15 4.86
C LYS A 126 4.20 -26.96 6.04
N ASN A 127 5.50 -27.24 6.04
CA ASN A 127 6.18 -28.01 7.06
C ASN A 127 7.58 -27.42 7.37
N ALA A 128 8.19 -27.87 8.48
CA ALA A 128 9.48 -27.38 8.94
C ALA A 128 10.63 -27.73 7.98
N GLU A 129 10.62 -28.93 7.39
CA GLU A 129 11.66 -29.36 6.45
C GLU A 129 11.70 -28.48 5.19
N GLU A 130 10.52 -28.16 4.64
CA GLU A 130 10.35 -27.28 3.48
C GLU A 130 10.78 -25.85 3.81
N ALA A 131 10.42 -25.35 4.99
CA ALA A 131 10.81 -24.03 5.45
C ALA A 131 12.34 -23.90 5.52
N ILE A 132 13.02 -24.92 6.08
CA ILE A 132 14.48 -24.93 6.20
C ILE A 132 15.16 -25.08 4.84
N ALA A 133 14.64 -25.95 3.97
CA ALA A 133 15.22 -26.20 2.65
C ALA A 133 15.12 -24.97 1.73
N LYS A 134 14.01 -24.22 1.82
CA LYS A 134 13.80 -22.99 1.05
C LYS A 134 14.34 -21.74 1.74
N ALA A 135 14.87 -21.85 2.96
CA ALA A 135 15.27 -20.70 3.76
C ALA A 135 16.39 -19.90 3.08
N LYS A 136 16.10 -18.63 2.80
CA LYS A 136 17.05 -17.63 2.33
C LYS A 136 17.23 -16.56 3.39
N GLU A 137 18.41 -15.97 3.42
CA GLU A 137 18.69 -14.87 4.32
C GLU A 137 17.82 -13.66 3.97
N GLY A 138 17.18 -13.07 4.96
CA GLY A 138 16.38 -11.86 4.82
C GLY A 138 14.99 -12.08 4.20
N MET A 139 14.43 -13.29 4.28
CA MET A 139 13.14 -13.62 3.69
C MET A 139 11.95 -13.35 4.63
N VAL A 140 10.74 -13.28 4.09
CA VAL A 140 9.50 -13.39 4.85
C VAL A 140 9.07 -14.85 4.89
N LEU A 141 9.00 -15.45 6.08
CA LEU A 141 8.52 -16.83 6.22
C LEU A 141 6.98 -16.84 6.36
N VAL A 142 6.29 -17.55 5.47
CA VAL A 142 4.82 -17.73 5.49
C VAL A 142 4.51 -19.20 5.76
N VAL A 143 3.94 -19.50 6.93
CA VAL A 143 3.70 -20.88 7.40
C VAL A 143 2.36 -20.98 8.12
N PRO A 144 1.70 -22.16 8.17
CA PRO A 144 0.42 -22.29 8.89
C PRO A 144 0.57 -22.10 10.40
N SER A 145 1.61 -22.69 10.98
CA SER A 145 1.96 -22.61 12.40
C SER A 145 3.48 -22.68 12.58
N THR A 146 3.97 -22.35 13.77
CA THR A 146 5.40 -22.46 14.11
C THR A 146 5.60 -23.25 15.40
N ASP A 147 6.71 -23.97 15.43
CA ASP A 147 7.23 -24.65 16.61
C ASP A 147 8.77 -24.54 16.63
N LYS A 148 9.42 -25.31 17.52
CA LYS A 148 10.88 -25.31 17.69
C LYS A 148 11.63 -25.78 16.43
N GLU A 149 11.03 -26.60 15.58
CA GLU A 149 11.66 -27.13 14.38
C GLU A 149 11.85 -26.05 13.32
N TYR A 150 11.04 -24.99 13.32
CA TYR A 150 11.16 -23.87 12.39
C TYR A 150 12.28 -22.88 12.76
N MET A 151 12.90 -23.00 13.93
CA MET A 151 13.92 -22.07 14.42
C MET A 151 15.06 -21.81 13.41
N PRO A 152 15.64 -22.81 12.71
CA PRO A 152 16.70 -22.56 11.74
C PRO A 152 16.25 -21.74 10.52
N ALA A 153 14.95 -21.74 10.21
CA ALA A 153 14.37 -20.91 9.16
C ALA A 153 13.97 -19.52 9.69
N ILE A 154 13.45 -19.44 10.91
CA ILE A 154 13.07 -18.18 11.58
C ILE A 154 14.30 -17.29 11.80
N GLU A 155 15.43 -17.86 12.22
CA GLU A 155 16.68 -17.10 12.45
C GLU A 155 17.19 -16.40 11.18
N LYS A 156 16.85 -16.91 9.99
CA LYS A 156 17.22 -16.31 8.70
C LYS A 156 16.14 -15.37 8.16
N ALA A 157 14.95 -15.39 8.74
CA ALA A 157 13.82 -14.61 8.26
C ALA A 157 13.88 -13.18 8.82
N SER A 158 13.49 -12.20 8.00
CA SER A 158 13.31 -10.82 8.45
C SER A 158 11.88 -10.51 8.88
N ALA A 159 10.93 -11.42 8.62
CA ALA A 159 9.55 -11.30 9.07
C ALA A 159 8.85 -12.66 9.06
N LEU A 160 7.76 -12.77 9.82
CA LEU A 160 6.97 -14.01 9.93
C LEU A 160 5.47 -13.74 9.70
N VAL A 161 4.83 -14.57 8.90
CA VAL A 161 3.37 -14.57 8.69
C VAL A 161 2.84 -15.96 9.02
N VAL A 162 1.92 -16.04 9.98
CA VAL A 162 1.30 -17.29 10.40
C VAL A 162 -0.22 -17.25 10.30
N GLU A 163 -0.79 -18.33 9.81
CA GLU A 163 -2.25 -18.51 9.77
C GLU A 163 -2.83 -18.75 11.17
N GLU A 164 -2.05 -19.39 12.05
CA GLU A 164 -2.41 -19.59 13.46
C GLU A 164 -2.58 -18.24 14.18
N SER A 165 -3.67 -18.12 14.93
CA SER A 165 -4.02 -16.91 15.66
C SER A 165 -3.56 -16.97 17.12
N GLY A 166 -3.09 -15.84 17.65
CA GLY A 166 -2.85 -15.67 19.08
C GLY A 166 -1.64 -14.78 19.38
N LEU A 167 -1.84 -13.76 20.22
CA LEU A 167 -0.76 -12.88 20.70
C LEU A 167 0.26 -13.59 21.59
N THR A 168 -0.10 -14.74 22.14
CA THR A 168 0.77 -15.59 22.97
C THR A 168 1.15 -16.88 22.24
N SER A 169 0.93 -16.95 20.93
CA SER A 169 1.38 -18.07 20.10
C SER A 169 2.90 -18.13 20.07
N HIS A 170 3.45 -19.30 19.70
CA HIS A 170 4.89 -19.47 19.54
C HIS A 170 5.48 -18.39 18.60
N ALA A 171 4.82 -18.15 17.46
CA ALA A 171 5.22 -17.12 16.50
C ALA A 171 5.29 -15.71 17.09
N ALA A 172 4.27 -15.31 17.87
CA ALA A 172 4.24 -13.99 18.49
C ALA A 172 5.33 -13.82 19.54
N VAL A 173 5.55 -14.83 20.39
CA VAL A 173 6.57 -14.80 21.45
C VAL A 173 7.98 -14.76 20.85
N VAL A 174 8.23 -15.60 19.83
CA VAL A 174 9.53 -15.63 19.13
C VAL A 174 9.76 -14.32 18.38
N GLY A 175 8.73 -13.78 17.74
CA GLY A 175 8.76 -12.49 17.05
C GLY A 175 9.24 -11.36 17.97
N VAL A 176 8.63 -11.23 19.15
CA VAL A 176 9.03 -10.22 20.13
C VAL A 176 10.45 -10.46 20.65
N ALA A 177 10.83 -11.71 20.90
CA ALA A 177 12.15 -12.05 21.44
C ALA A 177 13.30 -11.79 20.45
N GLN A 178 13.05 -12.00 19.17
CA GLN A 178 14.02 -11.82 18.08
C GLN A 178 13.93 -10.43 17.43
N ASP A 179 13.04 -9.56 17.92
CA ASP A 179 12.69 -8.28 17.28
C ASP A 179 12.37 -8.44 15.78
N LEU A 180 11.54 -9.44 15.47
CA LEU A 180 11.00 -9.70 14.14
C LEU A 180 9.55 -9.21 14.05
N PRO A 181 9.14 -8.58 12.93
CA PRO A 181 7.76 -8.22 12.70
C PRO A 181 6.97 -9.48 12.35
N VAL A 182 5.90 -9.73 13.10
CA VAL A 182 5.07 -10.93 12.93
C VAL A 182 3.62 -10.55 12.67
N ILE A 183 2.98 -11.25 11.75
CA ILE A 183 1.53 -11.18 11.54
C ILE A 183 0.95 -12.56 11.90
N VAL A 184 0.08 -12.58 12.91
CA VAL A 184 -0.62 -13.78 13.36
C VAL A 184 -2.09 -13.75 12.98
N GLY A 185 -2.70 -14.92 12.77
CA GLY A 185 -4.09 -15.05 12.35
C GLY A 185 -4.33 -14.66 10.90
N ALA A 186 -3.30 -14.73 10.05
CA ALA A 186 -3.36 -14.43 8.62
C ALA A 186 -4.11 -15.55 7.89
N LYS A 187 -5.44 -15.52 7.91
CA LYS A 187 -6.26 -16.55 7.24
C LYS A 187 -5.94 -16.62 5.75
N ASP A 188 -5.81 -17.84 5.24
CA ASP A 188 -5.52 -18.15 3.83
C ASP A 188 -4.20 -17.57 3.30
N ALA A 189 -3.24 -17.24 4.18
CA ALA A 189 -1.96 -16.67 3.78
C ALA A 189 -1.21 -17.55 2.78
N LEU A 190 -1.27 -18.87 2.95
CA LEU A 190 -0.62 -19.84 2.06
C LEU A 190 -1.22 -19.86 0.64
N SER A 191 -2.44 -19.38 0.47
CA SER A 191 -3.15 -19.38 -0.82
C SER A 191 -3.08 -18.02 -1.52
N VAL A 192 -3.01 -16.94 -0.76
CA VAL A 192 -2.98 -15.56 -1.28
C VAL A 192 -1.56 -15.13 -1.67
N ILE A 193 -0.56 -15.56 -0.90
CA ILE A 193 0.85 -15.19 -1.08
C ILE A 193 1.57 -16.29 -1.86
N ASN A 194 2.26 -15.93 -2.94
CA ASN A 194 3.05 -16.89 -3.71
C ASN A 194 4.48 -17.00 -3.17
N ASP A 195 5.16 -18.11 -3.46
CA ASP A 195 6.57 -18.30 -3.13
C ASP A 195 7.46 -17.39 -3.98
N GLY A 196 8.39 -16.68 -3.33
CA GLY A 196 9.30 -15.73 -3.98
C GLY A 196 8.65 -14.40 -4.40
N GLU A 197 7.43 -14.12 -3.94
CA GLU A 197 6.75 -12.85 -4.20
C GLU A 197 7.32 -11.76 -3.29
N LEU A 198 7.55 -10.57 -3.85
CA LEU A 198 7.98 -9.42 -3.06
C LEU A 198 6.78 -8.86 -2.30
N VAL A 199 6.86 -8.82 -0.97
CA VAL A 199 5.80 -8.28 -0.12
C VAL A 199 6.35 -7.31 0.91
N THR A 200 5.48 -6.42 1.38
CA THR A 200 5.75 -5.53 2.50
C THR A 200 4.88 -5.91 3.68
N ILE A 201 5.50 -6.16 4.82
CA ILE A 201 4.84 -6.47 6.08
C ILE A 201 4.84 -5.25 6.97
N ASP A 202 3.66 -4.83 7.40
CA ASP A 202 3.47 -3.81 8.43
C ASP A 202 2.88 -4.48 9.68
N SER A 203 3.74 -4.79 10.66
CA SER A 203 3.31 -5.40 11.91
C SER A 203 2.58 -4.42 12.83
N ARG A 204 2.72 -3.11 12.64
CA ARG A 204 2.03 -2.10 13.47
C ARG A 204 0.55 -2.06 13.11
N ARG A 205 0.23 -2.15 11.82
CA ARG A 205 -1.15 -2.17 11.31
C ARG A 205 -1.69 -3.58 11.12
N GLY A 206 -0.83 -4.60 11.13
CA GLY A 206 -1.20 -5.99 10.88
C GLY A 206 -1.58 -6.25 9.42
N ILE A 207 -0.89 -5.61 8.48
CA ILE A 207 -1.23 -5.64 7.06
C ILE A 207 -0.06 -6.20 6.24
N VAL A 208 -0.39 -7.10 5.31
CA VAL A 208 0.53 -7.54 4.25
C VAL A 208 0.14 -6.84 2.95
N TYR A 209 1.09 -6.12 2.35
CA TYR A 209 0.95 -5.49 1.05
C TYR A 209 1.73 -6.27 -0.01
N ARG A 210 1.20 -6.30 -1.23
CA ARG A 210 1.93 -6.76 -2.41
C ARG A 210 2.97 -5.70 -2.84
N GLY A 211 4.17 -6.16 -3.19
CA GLY A 211 5.26 -5.31 -3.69
C GLY A 211 6.08 -4.62 -2.60
N GLU A 212 7.01 -3.78 -3.04
CA GLU A 212 7.82 -2.90 -2.18
C GLU A 212 7.05 -1.64 -1.86
N THR A 213 6.87 -1.35 -0.59
CA THR A 213 6.04 -0.26 -0.10
C THR A 213 6.74 0.45 1.04
N MET A 214 6.73 1.78 1.03
CA MET A 214 7.11 2.56 2.20
C MET A 214 5.95 2.58 3.19
N ALA A 215 5.90 1.57 4.08
CA ALA A 215 5.03 1.61 5.24
C ALA A 215 5.45 2.77 6.16
N ILE A 216 4.51 3.67 6.43
CA ILE A 216 4.64 4.86 7.30
C ILE A 216 4.33 4.44 8.72
#